data_AF-A0A7J8WXS9-F1
#
_entry.id   AF-A0A7J8WXS9-F1
#
_cell.length_a   1.000
_cell.length_b   1.000
_cell.length_c   1.000
_cell.angle_alpha   90.00
_cell.angle_beta   90.00
_cell.angle_gamma   90.00
#
_symmetry.space_group_name_H-M   'P 1'
#
loop_
_entity.id
_entity.type
_entity.pdbx_description
1 polymer ?
#
loop_
_entity_poly.entity_id
_entity_poly.type
_entity_poly.pdbx_seq_one_letter_code
_entity_poly.pdbx_strand_id
1 'polypeptide(L)'
;MEVISAPIHENQEWKLWLAETFNINNTYQCTCLAVSFWAIWHNRSKFFYEGIRQRICDIVGFIKAYITELSILDEELESKHNRKEAH
;
A
#
# COMPACT_ATOMS: atom_id res chain seq x y z
N MET A 1 20.26 35.77 -11.04
CA MET A 1 20.14 34.33 -10.73
C MET A 1 18.70 33.98 -11.01
N GLU A 2 18.40 33.54 -12.23
CA GLU A 2 17.03 33.18 -12.60
C GLU A 2 16.71 31.82 -11.98
N VAL A 3 15.71 31.79 -11.10
CA VAL A 3 15.15 30.53 -10.61
C VAL A 3 14.39 29.93 -11.77
N ILE A 4 15.01 28.96 -12.45
CA ILE A 4 14.31 28.09 -13.40
C ILE A 4 13.33 27.27 -12.55
N SER A 5 12.13 27.79 -12.37
CA SER A 5 11.00 26.99 -11.94
C SER A 5 10.81 25.92 -13.00
N ALA A 6 11.09 24.66 -12.67
CA ALA A 6 10.72 23.54 -13.52
C ALA A 6 9.24 23.69 -13.88
N PRO A 7 8.84 23.49 -15.15
CA PRO A 7 7.45 23.58 -15.52
C PRO A 7 6.68 22.54 -14.71
N ILE A 8 5.75 23.01 -13.89
CA ILE A 8 4.80 22.16 -13.17
C ILE A 8 3.83 21.64 -14.23
N HIS A 9 4.27 20.69 -15.04
CA HIS A 9 3.34 19.83 -15.76
C HIS A 9 2.66 18.99 -14.68
N GLU A 10 1.49 19.45 -14.23
CA GLU A 10 0.52 18.64 -13.48
C GLU A 10 0.12 17.45 -14.35
N ASN A 11 0.98 16.45 -14.45
CA ASN A 11 0.67 15.23 -15.16
C ASN A 11 -0.24 14.40 -14.24
N GLN A 12 -1.53 14.76 -14.19
CA GLN A 12 -2.56 14.08 -13.39
C GLN A 12 -2.89 12.67 -13.88
N GLU A 13 -2.25 12.24 -14.97
CA GLU A 13 -2.38 10.90 -15.55
C GLU A 13 -2.21 9.77 -14.52
N TRP A 14 -1.25 9.90 -13.59
CA TRP A 14 -1.06 8.89 -12.56
C TRP A 14 -2.20 8.85 -11.53
N LYS A 15 -2.86 9.98 -11.26
CA LYS A 15 -4.02 10.05 -10.34
C LYS A 15 -5.23 9.38 -10.98
N LEU A 16 -5.47 9.64 -12.26
CA LEU A 16 -6.52 9.00 -13.04
C LEU A 16 -6.28 7.49 -13.13
N TRP A 17 -5.06 7.08 -13.48
CA TRP A 17 -4.67 5.67 -13.50
C TRP A 17 -4.87 5.00 -12.14
N LEU A 18 -4.50 5.66 -11.05
CA LEU A 18 -4.68 5.12 -9.70
C LEU A 18 -6.16 4.95 -9.36
N ALA A 19 -7.00 5.96 -9.62
CA ALA A 19 -8.43 5.87 -9.39
C ALA A 19 -9.08 4.76 -10.22
N GLU A 20 -8.75 4.66 -11.51
CA GLU A 20 -9.24 3.61 -12.39
C GLU A 20 -8.79 2.21 -11.90
N THR A 21 -7.53 2.07 -11.50
CA THR A 21 -7.00 0.82 -10.96
C THR A 21 -7.78 0.38 -9.72
N PHE A 22 -8.07 1.28 -8.78
CA PHE A 22 -8.84 0.94 -7.58
C PHE A 22 -10.32 0.69 -7.87
N ASN A 23 -10.89 1.30 -8.90
CA ASN A 23 -12.29 1.07 -9.28
C ASN A 23 -12.52 -0.28 -9.99
N ILE A 24 -11.54 -0.76 -10.76
CA ILE A 24 -11.67 -2.02 -11.51
C ILE A 24 -11.36 -3.25 -10.64
N ASN A 25 -10.56 -3.08 -9.59
CA ASN A 25 -10.13 -4.17 -8.72
C ASN A 25 -11.09 -4.38 -7.54
N ASN A 26 -11.14 -5.62 -7.03
CA ASN A 26 -11.90 -5.92 -5.81
C ASN A 26 -11.17 -5.46 -4.55
N THR A 27 -11.85 -5.51 -3.40
CA THR A 27 -11.30 -5.07 -2.10
C THR A 27 -9.97 -5.73 -1.77
N TYR A 28 -9.84 -7.05 -1.96
CA TYR A 28 -8.60 -7.76 -1.67
C TYR A 28 -7.43 -7.29 -2.54
N GLN A 29 -7.66 -7.14 -3.85
CA GLN A 29 -6.68 -6.62 -4.80
C GLN A 29 -6.28 -5.17 -4.47
N CYS A 30 -7.25 -4.33 -4.15
CA CYS A 30 -7.02 -2.95 -3.71
C CYS A 30 -6.20 -2.89 -2.41
N THR A 31 -6.47 -3.77 -1.44
CA THR A 31 -5.66 -3.92 -0.22
C THR A 31 -4.23 -4.32 -0.56
N CYS A 32 -4.03 -5.31 -1.44
CA CYS A 32 -2.69 -5.72 -1.88
C CYS A 32 -1.92 -4.55 -2.52
N LEU A 33 -2.58 -3.76 -3.37
CA LEU A 33 -1.98 -2.57 -4.01
C LEU A 33 -1.62 -1.50 -2.98
N ALA A 34 -2.54 -1.17 -2.07
CA ALA A 34 -2.33 -0.16 -1.02
C ALA A 34 -1.14 -0.54 -0.12
N VAL A 35 -1.11 -1.79 0.37
CA VAL A 35 0.00 -2.32 1.17
C VAL A 35 1.32 -2.26 0.39
N SER A 36 1.30 -2.64 -0.89
CA SER A 36 2.49 -2.62 -1.74
C SER A 36 3.03 -1.21 -1.93
N PHE A 37 2.17 -0.23 -2.25
CA PHE A 37 2.59 1.16 -2.39
C PHE A 37 3.16 1.72 -1.09
N TRP A 38 2.51 1.44 0.05
CA TRP A 38 3.00 1.85 1.35
C TRP A 38 4.37 1.23 1.66
N ALA A 39 4.56 -0.07 1.45
CA ALA A 39 5.82 -0.76 1.72
C ALA A 39 6.97 -0.23 0.83
N ILE A 40 6.70 0.06 -0.45
CA ILE A 40 7.68 0.66 -1.36
C ILE A 40 8.05 2.07 -0.91
N TRP A 41 7.05 2.89 -0.57
CA TRP A 41 7.28 4.24 -0.06
C TRP A 41 8.09 4.22 1.24
N HIS A 42 7.70 3.37 2.20
CA HIS A 42 8.39 3.22 3.48
C HIS A 42 9.85 2.80 3.31
N ASN A 43 10.14 1.81 2.46
CA ASN A 43 11.52 1.41 2.18
C ASN A 43 12.34 2.53 1.51
N ARG A 44 11.74 3.31 0.60
CA ARG A 44 12.41 4.49 0.01
C ARG A 44 12.70 5.55 1.07
N SER A 45 11.76 5.82 1.96
CA SER A 45 11.94 6.76 3.07
C SER A 45 13.05 6.31 4.01
N LYS A 46 13.10 5.03 4.38
CA LYS A 46 14.21 4.47 5.18
C LYS A 46 15.56 4.62 4.51
N PHE A 47 15.65 4.37 3.21
CA PHE A 47 16.90 4.58 2.49
C PHE A 47 17.34 6.05 2.53
N PHE A 48 16.41 6.98 2.33
CA PHE A 48 16.72 8.41 2.28
C PHE A 48 17.12 8.98 3.66
N TYR A 49 16.40 8.62 4.73
CA TYR A 49 16.59 9.20 6.06
C TYR A 49 17.55 8.41 6.96
N GLU A 50 17.58 7.08 6.82
CA GLU A 50 18.37 6.19 7.68
C GLU A 50 19.58 5.60 6.93
N GLY A 51 19.67 5.77 5.60
CA GLY A 51 20.72 5.17 4.77
C GLY A 51 20.56 3.65 4.60
N ILE A 52 19.47 3.06 5.10
CA ILE A 52 19.25 1.60 5.11
C ILE A 52 18.59 1.18 3.79
N ARG A 53 19.29 0.37 3.00
CA ARG A 53 18.76 -0.22 1.77
C ARG A 53 18.29 -1.65 2.03
N GLN A 54 16.98 -1.86 2.11
CA GLN A 54 16.44 -3.23 2.20
C GLN A 54 16.47 -3.92 0.83
N ARG A 55 16.63 -5.25 0.83
CA ARG A 55 16.58 -6.02 -0.41
C ARG A 55 15.13 -6.17 -0.87
N ILE A 56 14.92 -6.19 -2.18
CA ILE A 56 13.59 -6.33 -2.77
C ILE A 56 12.90 -7.62 -2.30
N CYS A 57 13.65 -8.72 -2.16
CA CYS A 57 13.11 -9.98 -1.65
C CYS A 57 12.57 -9.86 -0.22
N ASP A 58 13.23 -9.08 0.66
CA ASP A 58 12.79 -8.87 2.03
C ASP A 58 11.49 -8.03 2.04
N ILE A 59 11.37 -7.03 1.17
CA ILE A 59 10.17 -6.20 1.03
C ILE A 59 8.99 -7.04 0.51
N VAL A 60 9.21 -7.87 -0.52
CA VAL A 60 8.18 -8.77 -1.05
C VAL A 60 7.75 -9.80 0.00
N GLY A 61 8.70 -10.36 0.75
CA GLY A 61 8.41 -11.26 1.87
C GLY A 61 7.54 -10.60 2.93
N PHE A 62 7.91 -9.38 3.32
CA PHE A 62 7.14 -8.57 4.26
C PHE A 62 5.71 -8.30 3.76
N ILE A 63 5.53 -7.84 2.51
CA ILE A 63 4.21 -7.58 1.93
C ILE A 63 3.33 -8.83 1.98
N LYS A 64 3.88 -9.98 1.58
CA LYS A 64 3.13 -11.25 1.59
C LYS A 64 2.69 -11.64 3.00
N ALA A 65 3.62 -11.61 3.96
CA ALA A 65 3.31 -11.93 5.35
C ALA A 65 2.24 -10.99 5.92
N TYR A 66 2.38 -9.68 5.66
CA TYR A 66 1.44 -8.68 6.15
C TYR A 66 0.04 -8.83 5.56
N ILE A 67 -0.09 -9.12 4.26
CA ILE A 67 -1.39 -9.41 3.65
C ILE A 67 -2.04 -10.66 4.27
N THR A 68 -1.26 -11.72 4.51
CA THR A 68 -1.76 -12.92 5.18
C THR A 68 -2.25 -12.62 6.61
N GLU A 69 -1.49 -11.85 7.39
CA GLU A 69 -1.90 -11.43 8.73
C GLU A 69 -3.20 -10.62 8.71
N LEU A 70 -3.34 -9.69 7.75
CA LEU A 70 -4.58 -8.94 7.58
C LEU A 70 -5.78 -9.84 7.29
N SER A 71 -5.64 -10.83 6.41
CA SER A 71 -6.73 -11.77 6.11
C SER A 71 -7.15 -12.59 7.33
N ILE A 72 -6.18 -13.07 8.12
CA ILE A 72 -6.47 -13.82 9.36
C ILE A 72 -7.23 -12.93 10.35
N LEU A 73 -6.80 -11.69 10.52
CA LEU A 73 -7.45 -10.74 11.44
C LEU A 73 -8.88 -10.38 11.01
N ASP A 74 -9.12 -10.26 9.70
CA ASP A 74 -10.44 -9.99 9.15
C ASP A 74 -11.40 -11.15 9.45
N GLU A 75 -10.97 -12.39 9.20
CA GLU A 75 -11.72 -13.60 9.55
C GLU A 75 -12.02 -13.70 11.06
N GLU A 76 -11.04 -13.37 11.91
CA GLU A 76 -11.24 -13.33 13.35
C GLU A 76 -12.28 -12.29 13.76
N LEU A 77 -12.27 -11.11 13.13
CA LEU A 77 -13.19 -10.02 13.46
C LEU A 77 -14.63 -10.40 13.09
N GLU A 78 -14.83 -10.95 11.90
CA GLU A 78 -16.12 -11.48 11.44
C GLU A 78 -16.64 -12.59 12.37
N SER A 79 -15.76 -13.51 12.79
CA SER A 79 -16.13 -14.58 13.73
C SER A 79 -16.55 -14.05 15.11
N LYS A 80 -15.96 -12.94 15.56
CA LYS A 80 -16.30 -12.30 16.84
C LYS A 80 -17.60 -11.50 16.74
N HIS A 81 -17.88 -10.88 15.60
CA HIS A 81 -19.13 -10.19 15.35
C HIS A 81 -20.32 -11.17 15.38
N ASN A 82 -20.23 -12.28 14.63
CA ASN A 82 -21.28 -13.30 14.57
C ASN A 82 -21.60 -13.94 15.93
N ARG A 83 -20.61 -14.06 16.83
CA ARG A 83 -20.82 -14.58 18.20
C ARG A 83 -21.54 -13.60 19.13
N LYS A 84 -21.45 -12.29 18.88
CA LYS A 84 -22.14 -11.28 19.66
C LYS A 84 -23.61 -11.13 19.27
N GLU A 85 -23.96 -11.39 18.01
CA GLU A 85 -25.35 -11.33 17.53
C GLU A 85 -26.16 -12.58 17.88
N ALA A 86 -25.49 -13.70 18.17
CA ALA A 86 -26.13 -14.97 18.53
C ALA A 86 -26.50 -15.08 20.03
N HIS A 87 -26.24 -14.04 20.84
CA HIS A 87 -26.35 -14.08 22.30
C HIS A 87 -27.19 -12.94 22.86
#